data_AF-A0A839HKP7-F1
#
_entry.id   AF-A0A839HKP7-F1
#
_cell.length_a   1.000
_cell.length_b   1.000
_cell.length_c   1.000
_cell.angle_alpha   90.00
_cell.angle_beta   90.00
_cell.angle_gamma   90.00
#
_symmetry.space_group_name_H-M   'P 1'
#
loop_
_entity.id
_entity.type
_entity.pdbx_description
1 polymer ?
#
loop_
_entity_poly.entity_id
_entity_poly.type
_entity_poly.pdbx_seq_one_letter_code
_entity_poly.pdbx_strand_id
1 'polypeptide(L)'
;MTAKYNCLPGASHFIPYSTGSDDTLHFSYTASSMYCKRRVCIDNEVFEYVEARKLDDGSKGVLDAMQTDDHLGPASHFSGLRGDERMKDALNEGLRQLRLVAAERSRLREELGGQEVDSDERGEVEAQLELVGDEASEAVTAVEQAVNAFNQVSGYDPKAKFIGLIG
;
A
#
# COMPACT_ATOMS: atom_id res chain seq x y z
N MET A 1 -7.73 17.08 11.90
CA MET A 1 -6.42 16.41 12.06
C MET A 1 -6.67 14.94 12.32
N THR A 2 -5.98 14.00 11.66
CA THR A 2 -6.28 12.56 11.80
C THR A 2 -5.35 11.94 12.85
N ALA A 3 -5.85 11.04 13.71
CA ALA A 3 -4.97 10.30 14.63
C ALA A 3 -4.00 9.36 13.89
N LYS A 4 -4.30 9.01 12.62
CA LYS A 4 -3.54 8.06 11.79
C LYS A 4 -2.08 8.44 11.53
N TYR A 5 -1.75 9.74 11.54
CA TYR A 5 -0.42 10.24 11.14
C TYR A 5 0.23 11.13 12.22
N ASN A 6 -0.44 11.37 13.35
CA ASN A 6 0.06 12.21 14.44
C ASN A 6 1.22 11.58 15.24
N CYS A 7 1.70 10.39 14.84
CA CYS A 7 2.74 9.67 15.56
C CYS A 7 4.16 10.09 15.14
N LEU A 8 4.33 10.89 14.08
CA LEU A 8 5.63 11.39 13.64
C LEU A 8 5.94 12.78 14.24
N PRO A 9 6.99 12.92 15.07
CA PRO A 9 7.40 14.22 15.61
C PRO A 9 7.82 15.19 14.50
N GLY A 10 7.29 16.42 14.54
CA GLY A 10 7.63 17.47 13.58
C GLY A 10 7.08 17.25 12.17
N ALA A 11 6.15 16.31 11.99
CA ALA A 11 5.45 16.14 10.73
C ALA A 11 4.43 17.28 10.52
N SER A 12 4.44 17.85 9.33
CA SER A 12 3.36 18.69 8.81
C SER A 12 2.44 17.84 7.95
N HIS A 13 1.13 18.06 8.06
CA HIS A 13 0.12 17.30 7.32
C HIS A 13 -0.64 18.25 6.40
N PHE A 14 -0.72 17.89 5.13
CA PHE A 14 -1.64 18.56 4.21
C PHE A 14 -2.56 17.53 3.57
N ILE A 15 -3.83 17.89 3.45
CA ILE A 15 -4.79 17.15 2.65
C ILE A 15 -4.75 17.85 1.29
N PRO A 16 -4.23 17.23 0.22
CA PRO A 16 -4.29 17.86 -1.08
C PRO A 16 -5.76 18.13 -1.42
N TYR A 17 -6.08 19.39 -1.72
CA TYR A 17 -7.35 19.72 -2.34
C TYR A 17 -7.40 19.05 -3.71
N SER A 18 -8.08 17.91 -3.79
CA SER A 18 -8.55 17.39 -5.07
C SER A 18 -10.03 17.03 -4.93
N THR A 19 -10.87 17.84 -5.54
CA THR A 19 -12.22 17.43 -5.89
C THR A 19 -12.08 16.31 -6.92
N GLY A 20 -12.17 15.06 -6.45
CA GLY A 20 -12.19 13.88 -7.30
C GLY A 20 -10.81 13.33 -7.65
N SER A 21 -10.64 12.07 -7.28
CA SER A 21 -9.95 11.01 -8.03
C SER A 21 -8.66 10.41 -7.48
N ASP A 22 -8.14 10.82 -6.32
CA ASP A 22 -7.14 9.97 -5.67
C ASP A 22 -7.07 10.11 -4.14
N ASP A 23 -7.92 9.35 -3.44
CA ASP A 23 -7.90 9.19 -1.97
C ASP A 23 -6.58 8.55 -1.48
N THR A 24 -5.69 8.13 -2.39
CA THR A 24 -4.42 7.46 -2.07
C THR A 24 -3.28 8.43 -1.79
N LEU A 25 -3.40 9.73 -2.10
CA LEU A 25 -2.35 10.72 -1.87
C LEU A 25 -2.62 11.50 -0.58
N HIS A 26 -2.24 10.92 0.55
CA HIS A 26 -2.11 11.65 1.81
C HIS A 26 -0.63 11.93 2.06
N PHE A 27 -0.30 13.21 2.22
CA PHE A 27 1.07 13.67 2.36
C PHE A 27 1.30 14.21 3.77
N SER A 28 1.97 13.41 4.59
CA SER A 28 2.66 13.94 5.75
C SER A 28 4.11 14.19 5.34
N TYR A 29 4.77 15.20 5.87
CA TYR A 29 6.19 15.40 5.60
C TYR A 29 6.93 15.96 6.81
N THR A 30 8.19 15.61 6.92
CA THR A 30 9.15 16.18 7.87
C THR A 30 10.16 17.02 7.10
N ALA A 31 11.17 17.57 7.79
CA ALA A 31 12.24 18.34 7.17
C ALA A 31 13.06 17.56 6.12
N SER A 32 13.01 16.22 6.12
CA SER A 32 13.84 15.34 5.28
C SER A 32 13.07 14.41 4.35
N SER A 33 11.81 14.14 4.65
CA SER A 33 11.06 13.08 3.98
C SER A 33 9.60 13.45 3.79
N MET A 34 9.04 12.99 2.67
CA MET A 34 7.62 12.99 2.38
C MET A 34 7.08 11.57 2.55
N TYR A 35 5.94 11.44 3.19
CA TYR A 35 5.30 10.16 3.48
C TYR A 35 4.08 10.03 2.59
N CYS A 36 4.14 9.07 1.67
CA CYS A 36 3.13 8.85 0.66
C CYS A 36 2.38 7.55 0.94
N LYS A 37 1.05 7.64 1.13
CA LYS A 37 0.21 6.44 1.21
C LYS A 37 0.21 5.70 -0.14
N ARG A 38 0.20 4.37 -0.06
CA ARG A 38 0.13 3.43 -1.17
C ARG A 38 -0.93 2.40 -0.84
N ARG A 39 -1.66 1.98 -1.87
CA ARG A 39 -2.67 0.91 -1.80
C ARG A 39 -2.39 -0.09 -2.91
N VAL A 40 -2.27 -1.35 -2.56
CA VAL A 40 -2.07 -2.47 -3.49
C VAL A 40 -3.21 -3.45 -3.31
N CYS A 41 -3.80 -3.90 -4.42
CA CYS A 41 -4.87 -4.90 -4.44
C CYS A 41 -4.41 -6.11 -5.25
N ILE A 42 -4.39 -7.29 -4.66
CA ILE A 42 -4.05 -8.56 -5.32
C ILE A 42 -5.05 -9.60 -4.85
N ASP A 43 -5.82 -10.17 -5.77
CA ASP A 43 -6.69 -11.34 -5.50
C ASP A 43 -7.68 -11.15 -4.33
N ASN A 44 -8.27 -9.95 -4.25
CA ASN A 44 -9.13 -9.41 -3.19
C ASN A 44 -8.43 -9.03 -1.88
N GLU A 45 -7.13 -9.28 -1.74
CA GLU A 45 -6.33 -8.78 -0.62
C GLU A 45 -5.93 -7.33 -0.87
N VAL A 46 -6.11 -6.49 0.16
CA VAL A 46 -5.82 -5.05 0.09
C VAL A 46 -4.76 -4.69 1.13
N PHE A 47 -3.62 -4.22 0.64
CA PHE A 47 -2.51 -3.77 1.47
C PHE A 47 -2.37 -2.25 1.39
N GLU A 48 -2.47 -1.59 2.54
CA GLU A 48 -2.21 -0.15 2.67
C GLU A 48 -0.95 0.10 3.48
N TYR A 49 -0.02 0.85 2.89
CA TYR A 49 1.22 1.22 3.56
C TYR A 49 1.65 2.64 3.21
N VAL A 50 2.54 3.21 4.01
CA VAL A 50 3.07 4.56 3.79
C VAL A 50 4.57 4.47 3.52
N GLU A 51 4.97 4.96 2.36
CA GLU A 51 6.35 5.00 1.92
C GLU A 51 6.97 6.34 2.26
N ALA A 52 8.10 6.33 2.98
CA ALA A 52 8.94 7.51 3.12
C ALA A 52 9.76 7.71 1.84
N ARG A 53 9.61 8.88 1.23
CA ARG A 53 10.35 9.34 0.07
C ARG A 53 11.24 10.49 0.48
N LYS A 54 12.49 10.47 0.07
CA LYS A 54 13.42 11.55 0.42
C LYS A 54 12.98 12.82 -0.31
N LEU A 55 12.93 13.93 0.42
CA LEU A 55 12.74 15.25 -0.19
C LEU A 55 14.07 15.73 -0.76
N ASP A 56 14.07 16.03 -2.06
CA ASP A 56 15.12 16.86 -2.66
C ASP A 56 14.83 18.35 -2.44
N ASP A 57 15.82 19.19 -2.69
CA ASP A 57 15.73 20.64 -2.42
C ASP A 57 14.61 21.30 -3.24
N GLY A 58 14.34 20.79 -4.45
CA GLY A 58 13.24 21.28 -5.29
C GLY A 58 11.87 20.97 -4.68
N SER A 59 11.67 19.73 -4.26
CA SER A 59 10.44 19.26 -3.61
C SER A 59 10.20 19.96 -2.28
N LYS A 60 11.27 20.23 -1.52
CA LYS A 60 11.19 21.01 -0.29
C LYS A 60 10.76 22.46 -0.55
N GLY A 61 11.33 23.10 -1.56
CA GLY A 61 10.92 24.46 -1.96
C GLY A 61 9.45 24.54 -2.37
N VAL A 62 8.91 23.51 -3.03
CA VAL A 62 7.48 23.42 -3.35
C VAL A 62 6.63 23.25 -2.10
N LEU A 63 7.04 22.40 -1.14
CA LEU A 63 6.34 22.24 0.13
C LEU A 63 6.34 23.52 0.96
N ASP A 64 7.47 24.22 1.02
CA ASP A 64 7.59 25.50 1.72
C ASP A 64 6.68 26.56 1.06
N ALA A 65 6.63 26.60 -0.28
CA ALA A 65 5.71 27.47 -1.02
C ALA A 65 4.24 27.15 -0.74
N MET A 66 3.87 25.86 -0.67
CA MET A 66 2.52 25.42 -0.33
C MET A 66 2.11 25.75 1.11
N GLN A 67 3.06 25.81 2.06
CA GLN A 67 2.76 26.30 3.41
C GLN A 67 2.41 27.78 3.43
N THR A 68 2.91 28.55 2.46
CA THR A 68 2.75 30.00 2.39
C THR A 68 1.64 30.47 1.47
N ASP A 69 1.12 29.62 0.57
CA ASP A 69 0.15 29.99 -0.47
C ASP A 69 -0.84 28.85 -0.77
N ASP A 70 -2.16 29.15 -0.76
CA ASP A 70 -3.24 28.16 -0.60
C ASP A 70 -3.69 27.45 -1.92
N HIS A 71 -2.93 27.59 -3.03
CA HIS A 71 -3.45 27.28 -4.38
C HIS A 71 -2.54 26.47 -5.33
N LEU A 72 -1.50 25.81 -4.84
CA LEU A 72 -0.68 24.92 -5.69
C LEU A 72 -1.10 23.46 -5.56
N GLY A 73 -1.59 22.88 -6.67
CA GLY A 73 -1.95 21.46 -6.80
C GLY A 73 -0.69 20.57 -6.81
N PRO A 74 -0.42 19.77 -5.77
CA PRO A 74 0.89 19.16 -5.52
C PRO A 74 1.12 17.78 -6.17
N ALA A 75 0.08 17.13 -6.67
CA ALA A 75 0.10 15.69 -6.90
C ALA A 75 1.14 15.24 -7.96
N SER A 76 1.35 16.01 -9.03
CA SER A 76 2.26 15.64 -10.11
C SER A 76 3.73 15.81 -9.73
N HIS A 77 4.08 16.86 -8.97
CA HIS A 77 5.48 17.16 -8.61
C HIS A 77 6.09 16.06 -7.73
N PHE A 78 5.32 15.55 -6.77
CA PHE A 78 5.79 14.57 -5.79
C PHE A 78 5.70 13.11 -6.26
N SER A 79 5.03 12.87 -7.39
CA SER A 79 4.91 11.53 -7.97
C SER A 79 6.26 10.92 -8.36
N GLY A 80 7.23 11.76 -8.75
CA GLY A 80 8.57 11.37 -9.19
C GLY A 80 9.63 11.22 -8.09
N LEU A 81 9.28 11.48 -6.82
CA LEU A 81 10.22 11.34 -5.71
C LEU A 81 10.69 9.88 -5.55
N ARG A 82 12.01 9.69 -5.40
CA ARG A 82 12.60 8.36 -5.17
C ARG A 82 12.22 7.86 -3.78
N GLY A 83 11.54 6.72 -3.74
CA GLY A 83 11.25 6.00 -2.48
C GLY A 83 12.48 5.30 -1.90
N ASP A 84 12.41 4.91 -0.63
CA ASP A 84 13.46 4.15 0.06
C ASP A 84 13.64 2.76 -0.54
N GLU A 85 14.80 2.50 -1.16
CA GLU A 85 15.07 1.27 -1.91
C GLU A 85 15.23 0.03 -1.03
N ARG A 86 15.73 0.16 0.22
CA ARG A 86 16.07 -1.03 1.03
C ARG A 86 14.86 -1.75 1.59
N MET A 87 13.78 -1.02 1.86
CA MET A 87 12.54 -1.60 2.38
C MET A 87 11.65 -2.13 1.24
N LYS A 88 11.83 -1.64 0.00
CA LYS A 88 11.07 -2.08 -1.17
C LYS A 88 11.26 -3.56 -1.50
N ASP A 89 12.45 -4.11 -1.32
CA ASP A 89 12.75 -5.46 -1.80
C ASP A 89 11.92 -6.55 -1.10
N ALA A 90 11.82 -6.51 0.23
CA ALA A 90 11.05 -7.49 0.99
C ALA A 90 9.55 -7.41 0.68
N LEU A 91 9.00 -6.19 0.58
CA LEU A 91 7.61 -5.98 0.21
C LEU A 91 7.35 -6.38 -1.24
N ASN A 92 8.24 -6.01 -2.17
CA ASN A 92 8.13 -6.39 -3.58
C ASN A 92 8.19 -7.90 -3.77
N GLU A 93 9.05 -8.60 -3.03
CA GLU A 93 9.15 -10.05 -3.08
C GLU A 93 7.88 -10.71 -2.54
N GLY A 94 7.38 -10.27 -1.37
CA GLY A 94 6.11 -10.77 -0.84
C GLY A 94 4.94 -10.54 -1.81
N LEU A 95 4.84 -9.33 -2.38
CA LEU A 95 3.82 -9.00 -3.39
C LEU A 95 4.00 -9.80 -4.68
N ARG A 96 5.24 -10.14 -5.06
CA ARG A 96 5.53 -10.98 -6.23
C ARG A 96 5.05 -12.41 -6.00
N GLN A 97 5.35 -12.99 -4.84
CA GLN A 97 4.90 -14.33 -4.46
C GLN A 97 3.38 -14.40 -4.43
N LEU A 98 2.71 -13.43 -3.79
CA LEU A 98 1.26 -13.38 -3.75
C LEU A 98 0.61 -13.30 -5.14
N ARG A 99 1.22 -12.56 -6.09
CA ARG A 99 0.76 -12.53 -7.49
C ARG A 99 0.92 -13.88 -8.20
N LEU A 100 1.99 -14.62 -7.91
CA LEU A 100 2.19 -15.96 -8.48
C LEU A 100 1.14 -16.93 -7.97
N VAL A 101 0.92 -16.94 -6.64
CA VAL A 101 -0.12 -17.78 -6.01
C VAL A 101 -1.51 -17.43 -6.54
N ALA A 102 -1.83 -16.13 -6.66
CA ALA A 102 -3.09 -15.69 -7.23
C ALA A 102 -3.29 -16.15 -8.68
N ALA A 103 -2.24 -16.07 -9.50
CA ALA A 103 -2.29 -16.54 -10.88
C ALA A 103 -2.51 -18.05 -10.96
N GLU A 104 -1.82 -18.82 -10.12
CA GLU A 104 -1.96 -20.27 -10.05
C GLU A 104 -3.35 -20.68 -9.57
N ARG A 105 -3.88 -19.99 -8.55
CA ARG A 105 -5.25 -20.19 -8.07
C ARG A 105 -6.30 -19.91 -9.15
N SER A 106 -6.08 -18.88 -9.97
CA SER A 106 -6.95 -18.58 -11.11
C SER A 106 -6.90 -19.71 -12.15
N ARG A 107 -5.68 -20.17 -12.49
CA ARG A 107 -5.46 -21.27 -13.43
C ARG A 107 -6.15 -22.55 -12.98
N LEU A 108 -5.97 -22.95 -11.72
CA LEU A 108 -6.58 -24.17 -11.17
C LEU A 108 -8.10 -24.08 -11.08
N ARG A 109 -8.67 -22.89 -10.80
CA ARG A 109 -10.13 -22.69 -10.84
C ARG A 109 -10.71 -22.82 -12.24
N GLU A 110 -10.00 -22.31 -13.25
CA GLU A 110 -10.37 -22.49 -14.65
C GLU A 110 -10.30 -23.97 -15.05
N GLU A 111 -9.24 -24.68 -14.65
CA GLU A 111 -9.07 -26.12 -14.86
C GLU A 111 -10.20 -26.92 -14.20
N LEU A 112 -10.53 -26.62 -12.95
CA LEU A 112 -11.63 -27.26 -12.20
C LEU A 112 -12.99 -27.06 -12.89
N GLY A 113 -13.21 -25.91 -13.52
CA GLY A 113 -14.42 -25.61 -14.28
C GLY A 113 -14.59 -26.45 -15.54
N GLY A 114 -13.50 -27.05 -16.05
CA GLY A 114 -13.50 -27.94 -17.20
C GLY A 114 -13.61 -29.43 -16.89
N GLN A 115 -13.51 -29.83 -15.62
CA GLN A 115 -13.55 -31.25 -15.20
C GLN A 115 -14.97 -31.74 -14.88
N GLU A 116 -15.21 -33.03 -15.09
CA GLU A 116 -16.46 -33.68 -14.67
C GLU A 116 -16.55 -33.77 -13.13
N VAL A 117 -17.76 -33.67 -12.59
CA VAL A 117 -18.03 -33.47 -11.14
C VAL A 117 -17.51 -34.62 -10.26
N ASP A 118 -17.42 -35.84 -10.79
CA ASP A 118 -17.02 -37.03 -10.04
C ASP A 118 -15.71 -37.65 -10.57
N SER A 119 -14.92 -36.89 -11.32
CA SER A 119 -13.67 -37.39 -11.89
C SER A 119 -12.52 -37.36 -10.87
N ASP A 120 -11.61 -38.32 -10.95
CA ASP A 120 -10.42 -38.36 -10.10
C ASP A 120 -9.55 -37.11 -10.35
N GLU A 121 -9.47 -36.63 -11.60
CA GLU A 121 -8.76 -35.41 -11.97
C GLU A 121 -9.33 -34.17 -11.29
N ARG A 122 -10.66 -34.11 -11.11
CA ARG A 122 -11.29 -33.03 -10.35
C ARG A 122 -10.82 -33.04 -8.90
N GLY A 123 -10.78 -34.22 -8.26
CA GLY A 123 -10.30 -34.38 -6.89
C GLY A 123 -8.83 -33.96 -6.73
N GLU A 124 -7.98 -34.24 -7.72
CA GLU A 124 -6.59 -33.78 -7.74
C GLU A 124 -6.48 -32.25 -7.83
N VAL A 125 -7.27 -31.61 -8.69
CA VAL A 125 -7.28 -30.14 -8.82
C VAL A 125 -7.82 -29.47 -7.54
N GLU A 126 -8.82 -30.05 -6.88
CA GLU A 126 -9.34 -29.55 -5.59
C GLU A 126 -8.27 -29.65 -4.48
N ALA A 127 -7.51 -30.75 -4.42
CA ALA A 127 -6.39 -30.88 -3.48
C ALA A 127 -5.27 -29.88 -3.76
N GLN A 128 -4.95 -29.62 -5.03
CA GLN A 128 -3.97 -28.58 -5.40
C GLN A 128 -4.45 -27.18 -5.02
N LEU A 129 -5.75 -26.88 -5.18
CA LEU A 129 -6.32 -25.61 -4.74
C LEU A 129 -6.21 -25.40 -3.23
N GLU A 130 -6.34 -26.46 -2.42
CA GLU A 130 -6.13 -26.40 -0.97
C GLU A 130 -4.68 -26.04 -0.63
N LEU A 131 -3.71 -26.72 -1.24
CA LEU A 131 -2.28 -26.43 -1.05
C LEU A 131 -1.90 -25.01 -1.45
N VAL A 132 -2.38 -24.54 -2.61
CA VAL A 132 -2.18 -23.15 -3.07
C VAL A 132 -2.87 -22.15 -2.12
N GLY A 133 -3.96 -22.56 -1.47
CA GLY A 133 -4.61 -21.78 -0.41
C GLY A 133 -3.71 -21.56 0.80
N ASP A 134 -3.01 -22.60 1.25
CA ASP A 134 -2.03 -22.51 2.35
C ASP A 134 -0.85 -21.60 1.98
N GLU A 135 -0.30 -21.76 0.77
CA GLU A 135 0.76 -20.87 0.24
C GLU A 135 0.30 -19.41 0.16
N ALA A 136 -0.96 -19.17 -0.19
CA ALA A 136 -1.53 -17.83 -0.21
C ALA A 136 -1.56 -17.21 1.19
N SER A 137 -1.96 -18.00 2.20
CA SER A 137 -2.01 -17.55 3.59
C SER A 137 -0.62 -17.14 4.10
N GLU A 138 0.41 -17.93 3.78
CA GLU A 138 1.79 -17.62 4.12
C GLU A 138 2.29 -16.34 3.42
N ALA A 139 2.02 -16.21 2.11
CA ALA A 139 2.39 -15.04 1.33
C ALA A 139 1.70 -13.76 1.85
N VAL A 140 0.41 -13.83 2.18
CA VAL A 140 -0.34 -12.72 2.79
C VAL A 140 0.30 -12.33 4.12
N THR A 141 0.58 -13.31 4.99
CA THR A 141 1.22 -13.06 6.29
C THR A 141 2.57 -12.36 6.14
N ALA A 142 3.40 -12.77 5.17
CA ALA A 142 4.67 -12.14 4.89
C ALA A 142 4.52 -10.68 4.42
N VAL A 143 3.55 -10.42 3.52
CA VAL A 143 3.24 -9.06 3.05
C VAL A 143 2.73 -8.19 4.19
N GLU A 144 1.85 -8.69 5.04
CA GLU A 144 1.34 -7.97 6.21
C GLU A 144 2.45 -7.58 7.19
N GLN A 145 3.39 -8.50 7.45
CA GLN A 145 4.54 -8.22 8.31
C GLN A 145 5.42 -7.11 7.72
N ALA A 146 5.69 -7.17 6.41
CA ALA A 146 6.42 -6.11 5.72
C ALA A 146 5.69 -4.77 5.81
N VAL A 147 4.39 -4.74 5.47
CA VAL A 147 3.53 -3.55 5.56
C VAL A 147 3.52 -2.96 6.97
N ASN A 148 3.41 -3.79 8.00
CA ASN A 148 3.45 -3.34 9.40
C ASN A 148 4.79 -2.68 9.74
N ALA A 149 5.90 -3.24 9.28
CA ALA A 149 7.23 -2.62 9.47
C ALA A 149 7.33 -1.25 8.77
N PHE A 150 6.82 -1.13 7.54
CA PHE A 150 6.73 0.14 6.80
C PHE A 150 5.91 1.20 7.57
N ASN A 151 4.78 0.78 8.11
CA ASN A 151 3.85 1.66 8.80
C ASN A 151 4.40 2.14 10.15
N GLN A 152 5.15 1.29 10.86
CA GLN A 152 5.86 1.68 12.07
C GLN A 152 6.90 2.79 11.81
N VAL A 153 7.71 2.66 10.75
CA VAL A 153 8.74 3.66 10.40
C VAL A 153 8.11 5.00 10.01
N SER A 154 6.97 4.94 9.31
CA SER A 154 6.25 6.13 8.88
C SER A 154 5.31 6.71 9.94
N GLY A 155 5.25 6.12 11.14
CA GLY A 155 4.29 6.52 12.18
C GLY A 155 2.83 6.43 11.72
N TYR A 156 2.55 5.68 10.65
CA TYR A 156 1.21 5.47 10.16
C TYR A 156 0.53 4.37 10.99
N ASP A 157 -0.60 4.72 11.61
CA ASP A 157 -1.47 3.75 12.23
C ASP A 157 -2.68 3.47 11.33
N PRO A 158 -2.72 2.32 10.61
CA PRO A 158 -3.85 1.97 9.76
C PRO A 158 -5.16 1.79 10.54
N LYS A 159 -5.08 1.47 11.85
CA LYS A 159 -6.22 1.20 12.74
C LYS A 159 -6.75 2.46 13.43
N ALA A 160 -5.96 3.53 13.50
CA ALA A 160 -6.41 4.79 14.09
C ALA A 160 -7.59 5.37 13.30
N LYS A 161 -8.56 5.98 13.98
CA LYS A 161 -9.69 6.62 13.30
C LYS A 161 -9.28 7.96 12.71
N PHE A 162 -9.89 8.33 11.58
CA PHE A 162 -9.88 9.73 11.13
C PHE A 162 -10.67 10.53 12.18
N ILE A 163 -10.04 11.49 12.84
CA ILE A 163 -10.81 12.44 13.66
C ILE A 163 -11.42 13.40 12.65
N GLY A 164 -12.68 13.15 12.30
CA GLY A 164 -13.49 14.10 11.55
C GLY A 164 -13.50 15.42 12.31
N LEU A 165 -13.33 16.53 11.60
CA LEU A 165 -13.69 17.83 12.13
C LEU A 165 -15.16 17.74 12.53
N ILE A 166 -15.42 17.73 13.84
CA ILE A 166 -16.75 18.04 14.35
C ILE A 166 -16.96 19.51 13.97
N GLY A 167 -17.92 19.76 13.09
CA GLY A 167 -18.33 21.10 12.69
C GLY A 167 -18.88 21.90 13.86
#